data_AF-I1W1A0-F1
#
_entry.id   AF-I1W1A0-F1
#
_cell.length_a   1.000
_cell.length_b   1.000
_cell.length_c   1.000
_cell.angle_alpha   90.00
_cell.angle_beta   90.00
_cell.angle_gamma   90.00
#
_symmetry.space_group_name_H-M   'P 1'
#
loop_
_entity.id
_entity.type
_entity.pdbx_description
1 polymer ?
#
loop_
_entity_poly.entity_id
_entity_poly.type
_entity_poly.pdbx_seq_one_letter_code
_entity_poly.pdbx_strand_id
1 'polypeptide(L)'
;GFDITVASEVMAIFCLAHNLDDLKKRLGNIVVGYTRDRKPVRAGELKAHGAMTVLLKEALAPNLVQTLEGTPAFIHGGPFANIAHGCNSVLATTTALKLTDYVVTEAGFGADLGGEKFMDIKCRKAGIAPDCAVLVATIRALKMHGGVKKEDLKQENLKALEAGMSNLQRHVENIQKLGIVPVVSTNRFSADSEAEINLVKEKCKALGVEALMADHWAMGGEGAADVARAVVKVCDSGKSKLKFLYADDMPLLEKIRTIAKEIYRAKDIAVDKPVRDQLANFESMGYGKFPICMAKTQY
;
A
#
# COMPACT_ATOMS: atom_id res chain seq x y z
N GLY A 1 -1.57 13.14 -25.28
CA GLY A 1 -2.08 13.86 -24.09
C GLY A 1 -0.97 14.02 -23.09
N PHE A 2 -1.26 14.59 -21.93
CA PHE A 2 -0.33 14.71 -20.80
C PHE A 2 -0.96 14.12 -19.56
N ASP A 3 -0.13 13.46 -18.75
CA ASP A 3 -0.46 13.05 -17.39
C ASP A 3 0.42 13.82 -16.41
N ILE A 4 0.01 13.91 -15.15
CA ILE A 4 0.85 14.48 -14.09
C ILE A 4 2.08 13.59 -13.86
N THR A 5 3.26 14.16 -13.60
CA THR A 5 4.54 13.44 -13.53
C THR A 5 4.53 12.19 -12.65
N VAL A 6 3.86 12.24 -11.49
CA VAL A 6 3.77 11.12 -10.54
C VAL A 6 2.93 9.93 -11.03
N ALA A 7 2.16 10.12 -12.12
CA ALA A 7 1.44 9.06 -12.82
C ALA A 7 2.32 8.32 -13.85
N SER A 8 3.53 8.83 -14.15
CA SER A 8 4.43 8.22 -15.13
C SER A 8 4.91 6.83 -14.70
N GLU A 9 5.00 5.89 -15.65
CA GLU A 9 5.63 4.58 -15.43
C GLU A 9 7.10 4.73 -14.97
N VAL A 10 7.78 5.82 -15.38
CA VAL A 10 9.12 6.14 -14.88
C VAL A 10 9.14 6.30 -13.36
N MET A 11 8.11 6.92 -12.76
CA MET A 11 7.99 7.04 -11.29
C MET A 11 7.79 5.66 -10.64
N ALA A 12 6.95 4.80 -11.22
CA ALA A 12 6.75 3.45 -10.71
C ALA A 12 8.03 2.59 -10.79
N ILE A 13 8.75 2.68 -11.91
CA ILE A 13 10.04 2.02 -12.13
C ILE A 13 11.08 2.54 -11.14
N PHE A 14 11.18 3.87 -10.98
CA PHE A 14 12.07 4.51 -10.02
C PHE A 14 11.82 4.00 -8.60
N CYS A 15 10.55 3.86 -8.20
CA CYS A 15 10.19 3.37 -6.88
C CYS A 15 10.40 1.86 -6.69
N LEU A 16 10.56 1.07 -7.76
CA LEU A 16 10.78 -0.38 -7.68
C LEU A 16 12.19 -0.84 -8.05
N ALA A 17 13.06 0.09 -8.46
CA ALA A 17 14.43 -0.22 -8.83
C ALA A 17 15.30 -0.49 -7.60
N HIS A 18 16.17 -1.50 -7.71
CA HIS A 18 17.14 -1.88 -6.67
C HIS A 18 18.44 -1.09 -6.73
N ASN A 19 18.82 -0.60 -7.92
CA ASN A 19 20.04 0.14 -8.20
C ASN A 19 19.97 0.73 -9.62
N LEU A 20 21.01 1.44 -10.06
CA LEU A 20 21.07 2.07 -11.39
C LEU A 20 20.97 1.06 -12.55
N ASP A 21 21.54 -0.13 -12.42
CA ASP A 21 21.49 -1.14 -13.47
C ASP A 21 20.09 -1.74 -13.62
N ASP A 22 19.42 -2.03 -12.50
CA ASP A 22 18.02 -2.45 -12.49
C ASP A 22 17.09 -1.34 -13.01
N LEU A 23 17.33 -0.08 -12.63
CA LEU A 23 16.62 1.08 -13.16
C LEU A 23 16.74 1.14 -14.69
N LYS A 24 17.97 1.10 -15.22
CA LYS A 24 18.25 1.14 -16.66
C LYS A 24 17.58 0.00 -17.41
N LYS A 25 17.64 -1.22 -16.85
CA LYS A 25 17.00 -2.40 -17.44
C LYS A 25 15.47 -2.24 -17.50
N ARG A 26 14.84 -1.76 -16.43
CA ARG A 26 13.39 -1.53 -16.37
C ARG A 26 12.95 -0.44 -17.33
N LEU A 27 13.66 0.68 -17.36
CA LEU A 27 13.42 1.76 -18.33
C LEU A 27 13.51 1.25 -19.78
N GLY A 28 14.47 0.36 -20.08
CA GLY A 28 14.59 -0.27 -21.39
C GLY A 28 13.42 -1.19 -21.77
N ASN A 29 12.68 -1.72 -20.79
CA ASN A 29 11.57 -2.64 -21.01
C ASN A 29 10.20 -1.95 -21.16
N ILE A 30 10.10 -0.64 -20.93
CA ILE A 30 8.87 0.14 -21.15
C ILE A 30 8.40 -0.07 -22.59
N VAL A 31 7.15 -0.49 -22.77
CA VAL A 31 6.49 -0.56 -24.08
C VAL A 31 5.90 0.82 -24.40
N VAL A 32 6.49 1.52 -25.37
CA VAL A 32 6.10 2.91 -25.72
C VAL A 32 5.09 2.97 -26.86
N GLY A 33 4.85 1.86 -27.54
CA GLY A 33 3.92 1.77 -28.66
C GLY A 33 3.93 0.40 -29.31
N TYR A 34 3.22 0.29 -30.42
CA TYR A 34 3.13 -0.94 -31.21
C TYR A 34 3.37 -0.65 -32.68
N THR A 35 3.99 -1.58 -33.40
CA THR A 35 4.13 -1.52 -34.86
C THR A 35 2.77 -1.71 -35.54
N ARG A 36 2.70 -1.50 -36.87
CA ARG A 36 1.50 -1.79 -37.67
C ARG A 36 1.07 -3.28 -37.56
N ASP A 37 2.04 -4.17 -37.38
CA ASP A 37 1.83 -5.60 -37.16
C ASP A 37 1.57 -5.96 -35.68
N ARG A 38 1.26 -4.97 -34.84
CA ARG A 38 0.96 -5.11 -33.41
C ARG A 38 2.08 -5.72 -32.55
N LYS A 39 3.34 -5.58 -32.97
CA LYS A 39 4.49 -5.95 -32.13
C LYS A 39 4.84 -4.81 -31.16
N PRO A 40 5.14 -5.08 -29.89
CA PRO A 40 5.50 -4.03 -28.93
C PRO A 40 6.83 -3.39 -29.33
N VAL A 41 6.93 -2.06 -29.20
CA VAL A 41 8.17 -1.30 -29.35
C VAL A 41 8.61 -0.84 -27.97
N ARG A 42 9.82 -1.23 -27.56
CA ARG A 42 10.37 -0.88 -26.25
C ARG A 42 11.26 0.36 -26.30
N ALA A 43 11.35 1.09 -25.18
CA ALA A 43 12.26 2.24 -25.06
C ALA A 43 13.75 1.86 -25.25
N GLY A 44 14.10 0.59 -24.99
CA GLY A 44 15.41 0.01 -25.32
C GLY A 44 15.73 0.03 -26.82
N GLU A 45 14.75 -0.27 -27.67
CA GLU A 45 14.88 -0.29 -29.14
C GLU A 45 15.09 1.12 -29.71
N LEU A 46 14.54 2.13 -29.03
CA LEU A 46 14.77 3.55 -29.32
C LEU A 46 16.08 4.09 -28.74
N LYS A 47 16.90 3.25 -28.08
CA LYS A 47 18.15 3.63 -27.40
C LYS A 47 17.97 4.72 -26.33
N ALA A 48 16.76 4.91 -25.79
CA ALA A 48 16.44 5.99 -24.86
C ALA A 48 16.84 5.70 -23.40
N HIS A 49 16.80 4.43 -23.00
CA HIS A 49 17.02 3.98 -21.61
C HIS A 49 18.35 4.42 -20.99
N GLY A 50 19.44 4.51 -21.76
CA GLY A 50 20.72 5.04 -21.26
C GLY A 50 20.63 6.51 -20.86
N ALA A 51 20.09 7.35 -21.74
CA ALA A 51 19.90 8.77 -21.47
C ALA A 51 18.93 9.01 -20.29
N MET A 52 17.81 8.27 -20.24
CA MET A 52 16.88 8.34 -19.11
C MET A 52 17.55 7.98 -17.77
N THR A 53 18.43 6.97 -17.77
CA THR A 53 19.18 6.57 -16.56
C THR A 53 20.13 7.68 -16.10
N VAL A 54 20.82 8.35 -17.04
CA VAL A 54 21.71 9.48 -16.71
C VAL A 54 20.94 10.63 -16.07
N LEU A 55 19.76 10.97 -16.60
CA LEU A 55 18.89 12.01 -16.03
C LEU A 55 18.40 11.67 -14.62
N LEU A 56 18.33 10.39 -14.27
CA LEU A 56 17.86 9.91 -12.97
C LEU A 56 19.01 9.53 -12.02
N LYS A 57 20.27 9.68 -12.44
CA LYS A 57 21.43 9.16 -11.69
C LYS A 57 21.48 9.68 -10.25
N GLU A 58 21.39 11.00 -10.09
CA GLU A 58 21.41 11.64 -8.78
C GLU A 58 20.06 11.51 -8.09
N ALA A 59 18.97 11.61 -8.87
CA ALA A 59 17.62 11.48 -8.35
C ALA A 59 17.40 10.14 -7.64
N LEU A 60 18.07 9.07 -8.05
CA LEU A 60 17.92 7.74 -7.44
C LEU A 60 18.47 7.66 -6.01
N ALA A 61 19.25 8.63 -5.52
CA ALA A 61 19.74 8.62 -4.15
C ALA A 61 18.64 9.02 -3.14
N PRO A 62 18.36 8.21 -2.10
CA PRO A 62 17.36 8.56 -1.09
C PRO A 62 17.68 9.87 -0.35
N ASN A 63 16.68 10.76 -0.24
CA ASN A 63 16.85 12.05 0.44
C ASN A 63 16.67 11.90 1.95
N LEU A 64 17.74 12.10 2.72
CA LEU A 64 17.70 12.11 4.18
C LEU A 64 17.21 13.45 4.71
N VAL A 65 16.19 13.40 5.56
CA VAL A 65 15.66 14.51 6.34
C VAL A 65 15.42 14.04 7.77
N GLN A 66 14.75 14.84 8.60
CA GLN A 66 14.40 14.45 9.97
C GLN A 66 12.98 14.91 10.35
N THR A 67 12.37 14.22 11.32
CA THR A 67 11.13 14.66 11.98
C THR A 67 11.40 15.88 12.88
N LEU A 68 10.34 16.48 13.44
CA LEU A 68 10.46 17.54 14.45
C LEU A 68 11.29 17.14 15.69
N GLU A 69 11.31 15.85 16.03
CA GLU A 69 12.05 15.29 17.17
C GLU A 69 13.42 14.70 16.77
N GLY A 70 13.92 15.03 15.58
CA GLY A 70 15.25 14.58 15.14
C GLY A 70 15.36 13.13 14.69
N THR A 71 14.25 12.38 14.61
CA THR A 71 14.25 11.03 14.04
C THR A 71 14.60 11.09 12.54
N PRO A 72 15.61 10.34 12.06
CA PRO A 72 15.96 10.28 10.64
C PRO A 72 14.79 9.78 9.79
N ALA A 73 14.57 10.41 8.63
CA ALA A 73 13.52 10.02 7.70
C ALA A 73 14.01 10.10 6.25
N PHE A 74 13.66 9.09 5.43
CA PHE A 74 13.86 9.15 3.98
C PHE A 74 12.57 9.59 3.28
N ILE A 75 12.68 10.58 2.39
CA ILE A 75 11.61 10.97 1.46
C ILE A 75 12.09 10.69 0.04
N HIS A 76 11.52 9.66 -0.61
CA HIS A 76 12.03 9.21 -1.90
C HIS A 76 10.98 8.49 -2.75
N GLY A 77 10.66 9.06 -3.91
CA GLY A 77 9.63 8.57 -4.81
C GLY A 77 8.20 8.83 -4.31
N GLY A 78 7.22 8.68 -5.20
CA GLY A 78 5.81 8.93 -4.89
C GLY A 78 4.90 8.62 -6.07
N PRO A 79 4.69 7.35 -6.43
CA PRO A 79 3.80 6.96 -7.49
C PRO A 79 2.34 7.02 -7.00
N PHE A 80 1.41 7.12 -7.94
CA PHE A 80 -0.01 6.95 -7.62
C PHE A 80 -0.32 5.58 -6.99
N ALA A 81 -1.37 5.52 -6.16
CA ALA A 81 -1.82 4.30 -5.49
C ALA A 81 -3.00 3.61 -6.20
N ASN A 82 -3.48 4.14 -7.34
CA ASN A 82 -4.48 3.50 -8.20
C ASN A 82 -3.81 2.80 -9.40
N ILE A 83 -3.20 3.54 -10.32
CA ILE A 83 -2.54 3.02 -11.53
C ILE A 83 -1.12 2.52 -11.26
N ALA A 84 -0.59 2.76 -10.06
CA ALA A 84 0.66 2.20 -9.56
C ALA A 84 0.50 1.75 -8.10
N HIS A 85 1.62 1.39 -7.46
CA HIS A 85 1.64 0.70 -6.17
C HIS A 85 1.63 1.63 -4.94
N GLY A 86 1.69 2.96 -5.12
CA GLY A 86 1.47 3.92 -4.03
C GLY A 86 2.48 3.89 -2.88
N CYS A 87 3.71 3.43 -3.09
CA CYS A 87 4.73 3.34 -2.05
C CYS A 87 5.95 4.21 -2.37
N ASN A 88 6.68 4.63 -1.35
CA ASN A 88 8.04 5.18 -1.52
C ASN A 88 8.99 4.10 -2.09
N SER A 89 10.16 4.52 -2.54
CA SER A 89 11.09 3.64 -3.25
C SER A 89 11.57 2.43 -2.44
N VAL A 90 11.83 1.32 -3.14
CA VAL A 90 12.54 0.14 -2.62
C VAL A 90 13.89 0.55 -2.04
N LEU A 91 14.69 1.33 -2.78
CA LEU A 91 16.03 1.70 -2.35
C LEU A 91 16.06 2.44 -1.01
N ALA A 92 15.12 3.36 -0.77
CA ALA A 92 15.01 4.04 0.53
C ALA A 92 14.64 3.07 1.65
N THR A 93 13.65 2.19 1.42
CA THR A 93 13.24 1.19 2.41
C THR A 93 14.36 0.20 2.73
N THR A 94 15.03 -0.36 1.72
CA THR A 94 16.11 -1.34 1.92
C THR A 94 17.36 -0.70 2.52
N THR A 95 17.66 0.56 2.18
CA THR A 95 18.74 1.31 2.83
C THR A 95 18.43 1.52 4.30
N ALA A 96 17.21 1.98 4.64
CA ALA A 96 16.79 2.14 6.03
C ALA A 96 16.90 0.83 6.83
N LEU A 97 16.44 -0.29 6.24
CA LEU A 97 16.49 -1.62 6.88
C LEU A 97 17.91 -2.12 7.17
N LYS A 98 18.94 -1.51 6.55
CA LYS A 98 20.35 -1.81 6.84
C LYS A 98 20.99 -0.85 7.85
N LEU A 99 20.34 0.28 8.14
CA LEU A 99 20.87 1.34 8.98
C LEU A 99 20.19 1.41 10.35
N THR A 100 18.99 0.85 10.50
CA THR A 100 18.19 0.92 11.73
C THR A 100 17.56 -0.42 12.09
N ASP A 101 17.22 -0.58 13.37
CA ASP A 101 16.54 -1.78 13.87
C ASP A 101 15.05 -1.82 13.46
N TYR A 102 14.43 -0.66 13.34
CA TYR A 102 13.03 -0.49 12.94
C TYR A 102 12.92 0.50 11.78
N VAL A 103 12.07 0.16 10.80
CA VAL A 103 11.73 1.02 9.67
C VAL A 103 10.21 1.12 9.56
N VAL A 104 9.69 2.33 9.75
CA VAL A 104 8.28 2.63 9.50
C VAL A 104 8.14 3.18 8.09
N THR A 105 7.20 2.63 7.33
CA THR A 105 6.86 3.07 5.98
C THR A 105 5.35 2.95 5.78
N GLU A 106 4.82 3.53 4.71
CA GLU A 106 3.40 3.58 4.42
C GLU A 106 3.11 3.35 2.94
N ALA A 107 1.83 3.14 2.64
CA ALA A 107 1.31 3.05 1.28
C ALA A 107 0.05 3.90 1.16
N GLY A 108 -0.14 4.53 0.00
CA GLY A 108 -1.27 5.43 -0.23
C GLY A 108 -2.64 4.73 -0.27
N PHE A 109 -3.69 5.48 0.07
CA PHE A 109 -5.08 4.99 0.23
C PHE A 109 -5.24 3.99 1.38
N GLY A 110 -6.34 3.22 1.39
CA GLY A 110 -6.62 2.20 2.40
C GLY A 110 -5.80 0.92 2.18
N ALA A 111 -5.85 0.02 3.17
CA ALA A 111 -5.14 -1.26 3.12
C ALA A 111 -5.63 -2.20 2.00
N ASP A 112 -6.81 -1.94 1.45
CA ASP A 112 -7.36 -2.63 0.29
C ASP A 112 -6.67 -2.26 -1.03
N LEU A 113 -6.06 -1.08 -1.12
CA LEU A 113 -5.26 -0.65 -2.28
C LEU A 113 -3.78 -0.58 -1.94
N GLY A 114 -3.37 0.37 -1.10
CA GLY A 114 -1.96 0.58 -0.76
C GLY A 114 -1.38 -0.61 -0.01
N GLY A 115 -2.09 -1.13 1.00
CA GLY A 115 -1.65 -2.29 1.78
C GLY A 115 -1.47 -3.54 0.93
N GLU A 116 -2.47 -3.88 0.10
CA GLU A 116 -2.38 -4.99 -0.85
C GLU A 116 -1.20 -4.83 -1.81
N LYS A 117 -1.05 -3.66 -2.44
CA LYS A 117 0.04 -3.42 -3.41
C LYS A 117 1.42 -3.36 -2.76
N PHE A 118 1.53 -2.88 -1.53
CA PHE A 118 2.77 -2.95 -0.77
C PHE A 118 3.20 -4.41 -0.62
N MET A 119 2.29 -5.30 -0.25
CA MET A 119 2.57 -6.73 -0.07
C MET A 119 2.77 -7.45 -1.41
N ASP A 120 1.78 -7.42 -2.30
CA ASP A 120 1.79 -8.24 -3.52
C ASP A 120 2.65 -7.68 -4.65
N ILE A 121 3.07 -6.41 -4.58
CA ILE A 121 3.96 -5.78 -5.57
C ILE A 121 5.32 -5.43 -4.95
N LYS A 122 5.37 -4.50 -3.98
CA LYS A 122 6.65 -3.99 -3.46
C LYS A 122 7.44 -5.07 -2.74
N CYS A 123 6.86 -5.72 -1.73
CA CYS A 123 7.49 -6.82 -0.99
C CYS A 123 7.90 -7.96 -1.92
N ARG A 124 7.00 -8.39 -2.82
CA ARG A 124 7.28 -9.43 -3.81
C ARG A 124 8.49 -9.11 -4.69
N LYS A 125 8.60 -7.88 -5.21
CA LYS A 125 9.68 -7.47 -6.11
C LYS A 125 10.97 -7.09 -5.39
N ALA A 126 10.88 -6.67 -4.13
CA ALA A 126 12.02 -6.26 -3.32
C ALA A 126 12.61 -7.40 -2.48
N GLY A 127 11.89 -8.50 -2.28
CA GLY A 127 12.32 -9.58 -1.38
C GLY A 127 12.33 -9.15 0.08
N ILE A 128 11.43 -8.26 0.47
CA ILE A 128 11.26 -7.79 1.85
C ILE A 128 9.89 -8.22 2.38
N ALA A 129 9.75 -8.37 3.69
CA ALA A 129 8.49 -8.68 4.35
C ALA A 129 8.34 -7.77 5.58
N PRO A 130 7.13 -7.26 5.89
CA PRO A 130 6.91 -6.50 7.10
C PRO A 130 6.68 -7.41 8.31
N ASP A 131 7.22 -7.00 9.46
CA ASP A 131 7.05 -7.71 10.73
C ASP A 131 5.75 -7.33 11.46
N CYS A 132 5.16 -6.18 11.12
CA CYS A 132 3.91 -5.67 11.68
C CYS A 132 3.23 -4.75 10.65
N ALA A 133 1.91 -4.59 10.76
CA ALA A 133 1.18 -3.55 10.03
C ALA A 133 0.37 -2.69 11.01
N VAL A 134 0.45 -1.36 10.88
CA VAL A 134 -0.39 -0.45 11.67
C VAL A 134 -1.57 0.00 10.81
N LEU A 135 -2.79 -0.30 11.24
CA LEU A 135 -4.01 0.19 10.61
C LEU A 135 -4.48 1.45 11.34
N VAL A 136 -4.41 2.58 10.65
CA VAL A 136 -4.85 3.87 11.20
C VAL A 136 -6.36 4.04 11.01
N ALA A 137 -7.06 4.45 12.07
CA ALA A 137 -8.48 4.78 12.03
C ALA A 137 -8.78 6.05 12.85
N THR A 138 -9.98 6.61 12.66
CA THR A 138 -10.53 7.66 13.53
C THR A 138 -11.99 7.34 13.81
N ILE A 139 -12.47 7.67 15.01
CA ILE A 139 -13.89 7.48 15.39
C ILE A 139 -14.81 8.22 14.41
N ARG A 140 -14.43 9.42 13.98
CA ARG A 140 -15.16 10.20 12.98
C ARG A 140 -15.25 9.50 11.62
N ALA A 141 -14.15 8.95 11.09
CA ALA A 141 -14.20 8.22 9.82
C ALA A 141 -15.06 6.96 9.91
N LEU A 142 -14.99 6.24 11.04
CA LEU A 142 -15.83 5.07 11.27
C LEU A 142 -17.32 5.47 11.35
N LYS A 143 -17.67 6.57 12.04
CA LYS A 143 -19.04 7.12 12.00
C LYS A 143 -19.48 7.48 10.58
N MET A 144 -18.60 8.00 9.73
CA MET A 144 -18.92 8.24 8.30
C MET A 144 -19.24 6.95 7.56
N HIS A 145 -18.45 5.89 7.77
CA HIS A 145 -18.76 4.55 7.22
C HIS A 145 -20.07 3.98 7.77
N GLY A 146 -20.48 4.39 8.98
CA GLY A 146 -21.80 4.12 9.55
C GLY A 146 -22.94 5.00 9.03
N GLY A 147 -22.68 5.90 8.08
CA GLY A 147 -23.69 6.75 7.43
C GLY A 147 -23.84 8.16 8.00
N VAL A 148 -22.99 8.59 8.94
CA VAL A 148 -23.02 9.96 9.48
C VAL A 148 -22.41 10.92 8.46
N LYS A 149 -23.11 12.03 8.18
CA LYS A 149 -22.63 13.07 7.29
C LYS A 149 -21.48 13.86 7.93
N LYS A 150 -20.65 14.48 7.10
CA LYS A 150 -19.42 15.15 7.54
C LYS A 150 -19.66 16.23 8.60
N GLU A 151 -20.80 16.91 8.50
CA GLU A 151 -21.19 18.04 9.35
C GLU A 151 -21.54 17.59 10.79
N ASP A 152 -21.99 16.34 10.96
CA ASP A 152 -22.56 15.82 12.21
C ASP A 152 -21.57 14.98 13.03
N LEU A 153 -20.31 14.87 12.60
CA LEU A 153 -19.32 13.95 13.19
C LEU A 153 -18.84 14.31 14.60
N LYS A 154 -19.15 15.50 15.09
CA LYS A 154 -18.77 15.95 16.45
C LYS A 154 -19.66 15.36 17.54
N GLN A 155 -20.85 14.88 17.19
CA GLN A 155 -21.78 14.31 18.15
C GLN A 155 -21.41 12.84 18.41
N GLU A 156 -21.52 12.41 19.66
CA GLU A 156 -21.39 10.99 20.01
C GLU A 156 -22.44 10.17 19.27
N ASN A 157 -22.04 9.07 18.64
CA ASN A 157 -22.98 8.16 17.97
C ASN A 157 -22.44 6.72 17.94
N LEU A 158 -22.64 5.99 19.04
CA LEU A 158 -22.22 4.60 19.18
C LEU A 158 -22.83 3.67 18.13
N LYS A 159 -24.08 3.89 17.74
CA LYS A 159 -24.77 3.05 16.75
C LYS A 159 -24.14 3.18 15.36
N ALA A 160 -23.86 4.41 14.93
CA ALA A 160 -23.19 4.63 13.66
C ALA A 160 -21.74 4.15 13.70
N LEU A 161 -21.03 4.40 14.81
CA LEU A 161 -19.67 3.90 15.01
C LEU A 161 -19.63 2.37 14.88
N GLU A 162 -20.53 1.66 15.57
CA GLU A 162 -20.66 0.20 15.49
C GLU A 162 -20.92 -0.29 14.07
N ALA A 163 -21.83 0.35 13.33
CA ALA A 163 -22.09 0.01 11.92
C ALA A 163 -20.85 0.23 11.03
N GLY A 164 -20.12 1.32 11.28
CA GLY A 164 -18.90 1.70 10.55
C GLY A 164 -17.69 0.82 10.84
N MET A 165 -17.66 0.13 11.99
CA MET A 165 -16.58 -0.82 12.33
C MET A 165 -16.42 -1.93 11.28
N SER A 166 -17.46 -2.23 10.50
CA SER A 166 -17.39 -3.18 9.39
C SER A 166 -16.28 -2.86 8.37
N ASN A 167 -15.94 -1.57 8.18
CA ASN A 167 -14.82 -1.15 7.33
C ASN A 167 -13.47 -1.58 7.94
N LEU A 168 -13.20 -1.17 9.19
CA LEU A 168 -11.95 -1.50 9.88
C LEU A 168 -11.79 -3.00 10.08
N GLN A 169 -12.88 -3.71 10.42
CA GLN A 169 -12.90 -5.16 10.51
C GLN A 169 -12.40 -5.80 9.22
N ARG A 170 -12.89 -5.36 8.05
CA ARG A 170 -12.45 -5.91 6.77
C ARG A 170 -10.97 -5.69 6.51
N HIS A 171 -10.44 -4.50 6.85
CA HIS A 171 -9.02 -4.23 6.71
C HIS A 171 -8.16 -5.07 7.65
N VAL A 172 -8.58 -5.26 8.91
CA VAL A 172 -7.93 -6.17 9.87
C VAL A 172 -7.87 -7.59 9.31
N GLU A 173 -9.00 -8.13 8.87
CA GLU A 173 -9.08 -9.48 8.29
C GLU A 173 -8.19 -9.64 7.05
N ASN A 174 -8.11 -8.60 6.20
CA ASN A 174 -7.28 -8.63 5.00
C ASN A 174 -5.79 -8.67 5.35
N ILE A 175 -5.34 -7.89 6.33
CA ILE A 175 -3.94 -7.91 6.78
C ILE A 175 -3.59 -9.27 7.41
N GLN A 176 -4.49 -9.81 8.26
CA GLN A 176 -4.33 -11.14 8.84
C GLN A 176 -4.29 -12.24 7.76
N LYS A 177 -5.11 -12.12 6.71
CA LYS A 177 -5.12 -13.04 5.56
C LYS A 177 -3.76 -13.10 4.85
N LEU A 178 -3.08 -11.95 4.73
CA LEU A 178 -1.72 -11.86 4.17
C LEU A 178 -0.64 -12.31 5.17
N GLY A 179 -1.05 -12.90 6.30
CA GLY A 179 -0.15 -13.48 7.30
C GLY A 179 0.56 -12.45 8.17
N ILE A 180 0.12 -11.19 8.16
CA ILE A 180 0.71 -10.11 8.96
C ILE A 180 -0.17 -9.84 10.17
N VAL A 181 0.44 -9.59 11.32
CA VAL A 181 -0.27 -9.24 12.55
C VAL A 181 -0.52 -7.72 12.56
N PRO A 182 -1.79 -7.26 12.55
CA PRO A 182 -2.08 -5.84 12.62
C PRO A 182 -2.06 -5.31 14.07
N VAL A 183 -1.75 -4.02 14.20
CA VAL A 183 -2.05 -3.17 15.37
C VAL A 183 -2.95 -2.05 14.88
N VAL A 184 -4.01 -1.71 15.62
CA VAL A 184 -4.88 -0.58 15.26
C VAL A 184 -4.44 0.66 16.04
N SER A 185 -4.13 1.74 15.30
CA SER A 185 -3.87 3.07 15.86
C SER A 185 -5.08 3.96 15.61
N THR A 186 -5.78 4.35 16.65
CA THR A 186 -6.92 5.27 16.58
C THR A 186 -6.46 6.68 16.90
N ASN A 187 -6.38 7.54 15.90
CA ASN A 187 -5.94 8.92 16.09
C ASN A 187 -7.01 9.70 16.84
N ARG A 188 -6.63 10.29 17.98
CA ARG A 188 -7.54 11.01 18.87
C ARG A 188 -8.00 12.33 18.23
N PHE A 189 -9.29 12.61 18.38
CA PHE A 189 -9.86 13.93 18.18
C PHE A 189 -10.52 14.44 19.46
N SER A 190 -10.59 15.77 19.61
CA SER A 190 -11.14 16.42 20.81
C SER A 190 -12.62 16.13 21.08
N ALA A 191 -13.37 15.73 20.05
CA ALA A 191 -14.80 15.41 20.15
C ALA A 191 -15.07 13.91 20.37
N ASP A 192 -14.03 13.07 20.37
CA ASP A 192 -14.18 11.64 20.59
C ASP A 192 -14.51 11.37 22.07
N SER A 193 -15.60 10.66 22.34
CA SER A 193 -15.98 10.32 23.70
C SER A 193 -15.29 9.05 24.20
N GLU A 194 -15.17 8.91 25.53
CA GLU A 194 -14.64 7.68 26.14
C GLU A 194 -15.49 6.45 25.77
N ALA A 195 -16.81 6.61 25.60
CA ALA A 195 -17.69 5.52 25.18
C ALA A 195 -17.38 5.06 23.75
N GLU A 196 -17.15 6.00 22.82
CA GLU A 196 -16.76 5.69 21.44
C GLU A 196 -15.38 5.02 21.38
N ILE A 197 -14.41 5.53 22.14
CA ILE A 197 -13.07 4.94 22.25
C ILE A 197 -13.14 3.49 22.76
N ASN A 198 -13.93 3.25 23.82
CA ASN A 198 -14.08 1.92 24.39
C ASN A 198 -14.76 0.94 23.43
N LEU A 199 -15.75 1.41 22.64
CA LEU A 199 -16.39 0.59 21.62
C LEU A 199 -15.38 0.14 20.55
N VAL A 200 -14.51 1.03 20.06
CA VAL A 200 -13.46 0.65 19.09
C VAL A 200 -12.53 -0.41 19.69
N LYS A 201 -12.08 -0.20 20.94
CA LYS A 201 -11.21 -1.17 21.65
C LYS A 201 -11.88 -2.53 21.79
N GLU A 202 -13.14 -2.57 22.20
CA GLU A 202 -13.90 -3.81 22.36
C GLU A 202 -14.04 -4.56 21.03
N LYS A 203 -14.43 -3.86 19.96
CA LYS A 203 -14.63 -4.45 18.64
C LYS A 203 -13.32 -4.96 18.03
N CYS A 204 -12.21 -4.24 18.18
CA CYS A 204 -10.90 -4.73 17.75
C CYS A 204 -10.42 -5.93 18.57
N LYS A 205 -10.65 -5.94 19.89
CA LYS A 205 -10.33 -7.08 20.75
C LYS A 205 -11.07 -8.35 20.33
N ALA A 206 -12.33 -8.23 19.91
CA ALA A 206 -13.11 -9.36 19.37
C ALA A 206 -12.51 -9.95 18.07
N LEU A 207 -11.72 -9.16 17.33
CA LEU A 207 -10.97 -9.60 16.14
C LEU A 207 -9.56 -10.13 16.49
N GLY A 208 -9.22 -10.20 17.78
CA GLY A 208 -7.90 -10.60 18.25
C GLY A 208 -6.81 -9.56 18.03
N VAL A 209 -7.17 -8.28 17.90
CA VAL A 209 -6.25 -7.17 17.59
C VAL A 209 -6.30 -6.11 18.67
N GLU A 210 -5.14 -5.57 19.01
CA GLU A 210 -5.00 -4.48 19.96
C GLU A 210 -5.28 -3.14 19.25
N ALA A 211 -6.20 -2.34 19.82
CA ALA A 211 -6.49 -0.99 19.36
C ALA A 211 -6.09 0.03 20.43
N LEU A 212 -5.26 0.98 20.02
CA LEU A 212 -4.61 1.93 20.90
C LEU A 212 -4.95 3.34 20.44
N MET A 213 -5.18 4.22 21.40
CA MET A 213 -5.33 5.64 21.09
C MET A 213 -3.95 6.24 20.83
N ALA A 214 -3.87 7.11 19.82
CA ALA A 214 -2.67 7.85 19.50
C ALA A 214 -2.98 9.34 19.44
N ASP A 215 -2.20 10.14 20.15
CA ASP A 215 -2.35 11.60 20.23
C ASP A 215 -1.05 12.31 19.83
N HIS A 216 -0.28 11.70 18.94
CA HIS A 216 1.02 12.22 18.48
C HIS A 216 0.92 13.54 17.73
N TRP A 217 -0.27 13.89 17.22
CA TRP A 217 -0.50 15.21 16.65
C TRP A 217 -0.40 16.32 17.71
N ALA A 218 -0.90 16.09 18.93
CA ALA A 218 -0.85 17.05 20.02
C ALA A 218 0.40 16.89 20.91
N MET A 219 0.87 15.65 21.09
CA MET A 219 1.87 15.28 22.10
C MET A 219 3.19 14.74 21.51
N GLY A 220 3.38 14.81 20.19
CA GLY A 220 4.59 14.28 19.55
C GLY A 220 4.78 12.77 19.76
N GLY A 221 6.02 12.30 19.85
CA GLY A 221 6.36 10.89 20.01
C GLY A 221 5.74 10.25 21.27
N GLU A 222 5.60 11.01 22.35
CA GLU A 222 4.96 10.54 23.59
C GLU A 222 3.52 10.06 23.34
N GLY A 223 2.78 10.80 22.50
CA GLY A 223 1.39 10.49 22.14
C GLY A 223 1.21 9.22 21.31
N ALA A 224 2.28 8.61 20.79
CA ALA A 224 2.24 7.33 20.08
C ALA A 224 3.05 6.22 20.78
N ALA A 225 3.55 6.45 22.00
CA ALA A 225 4.42 5.51 22.68
C ALA A 225 3.76 4.15 22.96
N ASP A 226 2.46 4.13 23.25
CA ASP A 226 1.71 2.87 23.41
C ASP A 226 1.58 2.09 22.10
N VAL A 227 1.30 2.77 20.99
CA VAL A 227 1.29 2.15 19.65
C VAL A 227 2.68 1.57 19.34
N ALA A 228 3.75 2.33 19.60
CA ALA A 228 5.12 1.87 19.40
C ALA A 228 5.44 0.61 20.22
N ARG A 229 5.07 0.58 21.51
CA ARG A 229 5.24 -0.60 22.37
C ARG A 229 4.51 -1.83 21.83
N ALA A 230 3.29 -1.65 21.33
CA ALA A 230 2.53 -2.76 20.74
C ALA A 230 3.15 -3.25 19.43
N VAL A 231 3.64 -2.34 18.58
CA VAL A 231 4.38 -2.69 17.36
C VAL A 231 5.63 -3.50 17.68
N VAL A 232 6.46 -3.04 18.63
CA VAL A 232 7.67 -3.77 19.07
C VAL A 232 7.30 -5.16 19.55
N LYS A 233 6.27 -5.29 20.40
CA LYS A 233 5.79 -6.59 20.89
C LYS A 233 5.34 -7.52 19.75
N VAL A 234 4.70 -6.99 18.71
CA VAL A 234 4.30 -7.77 17.54
C VAL A 234 5.53 -8.22 16.74
N CYS A 235 6.46 -7.31 16.45
CA CYS A 235 7.70 -7.64 15.74
C CYS A 235 8.50 -8.72 16.48
N ASP A 236 8.75 -8.53 17.78
CA ASP A 236 9.52 -9.47 18.62
C ASP A 236 8.84 -10.84 18.76
N SER A 237 7.53 -10.92 18.55
CA SER A 237 6.81 -12.20 18.62
C SER A 237 7.12 -13.15 17.44
N GLY A 238 7.66 -12.63 16.33
CA GLY A 238 7.96 -13.41 15.13
C GLY A 238 6.74 -14.06 14.46
N LYS A 239 5.52 -13.60 14.79
CA LYS A 239 4.26 -14.21 14.30
C LYS A 239 3.92 -13.82 12.87
N SER A 240 4.34 -12.64 12.41
CA SER A 240 4.09 -12.18 11.05
C SER A 240 4.91 -12.99 10.06
N LYS A 241 4.23 -13.61 9.10
CA LYS A 241 4.82 -14.36 7.99
C LYS A 241 4.06 -14.02 6.73
N LEU A 242 4.62 -13.12 5.94
CA LEU A 242 4.00 -12.65 4.71
C LEU A 242 3.58 -13.82 3.81
N LYS A 243 2.30 -13.86 3.49
CA LYS A 243 1.71 -14.70 2.46
C LYS A 243 1.16 -13.79 1.38
N PHE A 244 1.67 -13.97 0.17
CA PHE A 244 1.12 -13.32 -0.99
C PHE A 244 -0.29 -13.82 -1.29
N LEU A 245 -1.15 -12.93 -1.82
CA LEU A 245 -2.55 -13.26 -2.06
C LEU A 245 -2.73 -14.31 -3.16
N TYR A 246 -1.83 -14.32 -4.14
CA TYR A 246 -1.83 -15.23 -5.28
C TYR A 246 -0.41 -15.62 -5.71
N ALA A 247 -0.30 -16.77 -6.37
CA ALA A 247 0.95 -17.26 -6.95
C ALA A 247 1.31 -16.53 -8.26
N ASP A 248 2.60 -16.51 -8.60
CA ASP A 248 3.09 -15.83 -9.81
C ASP A 248 2.55 -16.45 -11.10
N ASP A 249 2.33 -17.76 -11.13
CA ASP A 249 1.86 -18.53 -12.27
C ASP A 249 0.34 -18.56 -12.43
N MET A 250 -0.41 -17.98 -11.48
CA MET A 250 -1.85 -17.82 -11.60
C MET A 250 -2.21 -16.96 -12.84
N PRO A 251 -3.19 -17.37 -13.67
CA PRO A 251 -3.61 -16.57 -14.82
C PRO A 251 -4.02 -15.15 -14.43
N LEU A 252 -3.76 -14.16 -15.27
CA LEU A 252 -3.97 -12.74 -14.95
C LEU A 252 -5.43 -12.44 -14.56
N LEU A 253 -6.38 -13.04 -15.28
CA LEU A 253 -7.81 -12.91 -14.98
C LEU A 253 -8.16 -13.47 -13.59
N GLU A 254 -7.55 -14.60 -13.20
CA GLU A 254 -7.77 -15.20 -11.90
C GLU A 254 -7.10 -14.42 -10.78
N LYS A 255 -5.94 -13.80 -11.02
CA LYS A 255 -5.33 -12.86 -10.06
C LYS A 255 -6.25 -11.67 -9.77
N ILE A 256 -6.83 -11.06 -10.83
CA ILE A 256 -7.81 -9.97 -10.69
C ILE A 256 -9.04 -10.43 -9.90
N ARG A 257 -9.60 -11.60 -10.25
CA ARG A 257 -10.74 -12.18 -9.52
C ARG A 257 -10.41 -12.44 -8.06
N THR A 258 -9.21 -12.94 -7.78
CA THR A 258 -8.73 -13.24 -6.43
C THR A 258 -8.69 -11.96 -5.60
N ILE A 259 -8.08 -10.87 -6.10
CA ILE A 259 -8.08 -9.59 -5.37
C ILE A 259 -9.52 -9.12 -5.10
N ALA A 260 -10.39 -9.17 -6.11
CA ALA A 260 -11.78 -8.73 -5.96
C ALA A 260 -12.55 -9.51 -4.90
N LYS A 261 -12.44 -10.85 -4.89
CA LYS A 261 -13.14 -11.71 -3.92
C LYS A 261 -12.48 -11.66 -2.55
N GLU A 262 -11.16 -11.78 -2.50
CA GLU A 262 -10.42 -12.01 -1.26
C GLU A 262 -10.06 -10.73 -0.51
N ILE A 263 -9.99 -9.57 -1.16
CA ILE A 263 -9.73 -8.28 -0.50
C ILE A 263 -11.00 -7.44 -0.44
N TYR A 264 -11.70 -7.29 -1.57
CA TYR A 264 -12.89 -6.42 -1.64
C TYR A 264 -14.19 -7.11 -1.21
N ARG A 265 -14.18 -8.45 -1.10
CA ARG A 265 -15.38 -9.28 -0.85
C ARG A 265 -16.44 -9.13 -1.95
N ALA A 266 -16.01 -8.91 -3.19
CA ALA A 266 -16.91 -8.93 -4.35
C ALA A 266 -17.43 -10.36 -4.59
N LYS A 267 -18.67 -10.50 -5.07
CA LYS A 267 -19.24 -11.80 -5.43
C LYS A 267 -18.49 -12.45 -6.60
N ASP A 268 -18.22 -11.68 -7.64
CA ASP A 268 -17.37 -12.03 -8.78
C ASP A 268 -16.98 -10.76 -9.56
N ILE A 269 -16.22 -10.93 -10.63
CA ILE A 269 -15.86 -9.88 -11.59
C ILE A 269 -16.67 -10.04 -12.89
N ALA A 270 -17.13 -8.93 -13.44
CA ALA A 270 -17.62 -8.85 -14.81
C ALA A 270 -16.47 -8.42 -15.72
N VAL A 271 -16.24 -9.16 -16.81
CA VAL A 271 -15.11 -8.90 -17.72
C VAL A 271 -15.55 -9.08 -19.15
N ASP A 272 -15.53 -7.98 -19.90
CA ASP A 272 -15.89 -7.93 -21.31
C ASP A 272 -14.87 -8.66 -22.18
N LYS A 273 -15.33 -9.15 -23.34
CA LYS A 273 -14.50 -9.90 -24.29
C LYS A 273 -13.19 -9.16 -24.66
N PRO A 274 -13.18 -7.85 -24.98
CA PRO A 274 -11.95 -7.15 -25.33
C PRO A 274 -10.89 -7.17 -24.21
N VAL A 275 -11.32 -7.12 -22.95
CA VAL A 275 -10.42 -7.17 -21.79
C VAL A 275 -9.85 -8.59 -21.62
N ARG A 276 -10.67 -9.63 -21.80
CA ARG A 276 -10.20 -11.03 -21.77
C ARG A 276 -9.17 -11.30 -22.86
N ASP A 277 -9.45 -10.85 -24.08
CA ASP A 277 -8.56 -11.00 -25.23
C ASP A 277 -7.23 -10.25 -24.98
N GLN A 278 -7.29 -9.06 -24.35
CA GLN A 278 -6.10 -8.30 -23.97
C GLN A 278 -5.26 -9.02 -22.90
N LEU A 279 -5.88 -9.58 -21.86
CA LEU A 279 -5.17 -10.35 -20.82
C LEU A 279 -4.51 -11.60 -21.41
N ALA A 280 -5.22 -12.34 -22.26
CA ALA A 280 -4.66 -13.50 -22.96
C ALA A 280 -3.48 -13.11 -23.86
N ASN A 281 -3.56 -11.95 -24.52
CA ASN A 281 -2.44 -11.42 -25.30
C ASN A 281 -1.26 -11.01 -24.41
N PHE A 282 -1.49 -10.42 -23.23
CA PHE A 282 -0.41 -10.15 -22.28
C PHE A 282 0.27 -11.43 -21.79
N GLU A 283 -0.49 -12.49 -21.56
CA GLU A 283 0.05 -13.81 -21.21
C GLU A 283 0.91 -14.39 -22.36
N SER A 284 0.44 -14.33 -23.61
CA SER A 284 1.21 -14.80 -24.77
C SER A 284 2.49 -13.98 -25.03
N MET A 285 2.49 -12.71 -24.64
CA MET A 285 3.67 -11.83 -24.66
C MET A 285 4.65 -12.08 -23.50
N GLY A 286 4.35 -13.02 -22.60
CA GLY A 286 5.20 -13.38 -21.46
C GLY A 286 4.99 -12.53 -20.20
N TYR A 287 3.93 -11.71 -20.14
CA TYR A 287 3.60 -10.88 -18.97
C TYR A 287 2.71 -11.61 -17.95
N GLY A 288 2.32 -12.86 -18.20
CA GLY A 288 1.42 -13.63 -17.32
C GLY A 288 1.90 -13.77 -15.88
N LYS A 289 3.22 -13.68 -15.64
CA LYS A 289 3.82 -13.76 -14.29
C LYS A 289 3.86 -12.43 -13.53
N PHE A 290 3.33 -11.35 -14.09
CA PHE A 290 3.37 -10.05 -13.44
C PHE A 290 2.29 -9.98 -12.34
N PRO A 291 2.52 -9.20 -11.27
CA PRO A 291 1.48 -8.90 -10.30
C PRO A 291 0.44 -7.95 -10.89
N ILE A 292 -0.74 -7.92 -10.29
CA ILE A 292 -1.86 -7.06 -10.71
C ILE A 292 -1.86 -5.77 -9.90
N CYS A 293 -2.07 -4.64 -10.56
CA CYS A 293 -2.30 -3.34 -9.92
C CYS A 293 -3.76 -2.92 -10.16
N MET A 294 -4.62 -3.06 -9.14
CA MET A 294 -6.02 -2.68 -9.26
C MET A 294 -6.21 -1.15 -9.20
N ALA A 295 -6.69 -0.55 -10.29
CA ALA A 295 -7.13 0.84 -10.29
C ALA A 295 -8.63 0.90 -10.02
N LYS A 296 -9.03 1.35 -8.83
CA LYS A 296 -10.42 1.59 -8.43
C LYS A 296 -10.52 2.83 -7.52
N THR A 297 -11.74 3.26 -7.21
CA THR A 297 -12.00 4.25 -6.14
C THR A 297 -11.35 3.82 -4.83
N GLN A 298 -10.79 4.79 -4.10
CA GLN A 298 -10.28 4.62 -2.75
C GLN A 298 -11.36 4.72 -1.67
N TYR A 299 -12.56 5.16 -2.04
CA TYR A 299 -13.75 5.23 -1.19
C TYR A 299 -14.72 4.09 -1.49
#